data_AF-A0A1H0A4M2-F1
#
_entry.id   AF-A0A1H0A4M2-F1
#
_cell.length_a   1.000
_cell.length_b   1.000
_cell.length_c   1.000
_cell.angle_alpha   90.00
_cell.angle_beta   90.00
_cell.angle_gamma   90.00
#
_symmetry.space_group_name_H-M   'P 1'
#
loop_
_entity.id
_entity.type
_entity.pdbx_description
1 polymer ?
#
loop_
_entity_poly.entity_id
_entity_poly.type
_entity_poly.pdbx_seq_one_letter_code
_entity_poly.pdbx_strand_id
1 'polypeptide(L)'
;MSRVIAAAFATVLVAAAIPTAASAGCYSCYAPPQPCCVQPQYEQQVAPAQYRTVQETVMVSPGRVIAHRTPAQYRTVMVPRTVMVAPEGVAYERTAPEYATQERVEMVAPARTYYVPVAPRCSTCGY
;
A
#
# COMPACT_ATOMS: atom_id res chain seq x y z
N MET A 1 42.65 76.64 -77.28
CA MET A 1 42.77 77.93 -76.57
C MET A 1 41.63 78.03 -75.56
N SER A 2 41.95 78.40 -74.30
CA SER A 2 41.05 78.95 -73.26
C SER A 2 39.99 78.02 -72.61
N ARG A 3 39.74 77.89 -71.29
CA ARG A 3 40.28 78.33 -69.96
C ARG A 3 39.68 77.31 -68.94
N VAL A 4 40.41 76.60 -68.07
CA VAL A 4 40.99 76.99 -66.76
C VAL A 4 39.95 77.35 -65.65
N ILE A 5 39.77 76.40 -64.72
CA ILE A 5 39.64 76.51 -63.23
C ILE A 5 38.31 76.95 -62.57
N ALA A 6 37.81 76.11 -61.63
CA ALA A 6 37.51 76.40 -60.20
C ALA A 6 36.77 75.19 -59.57
N ALA A 7 37.35 74.42 -58.64
CA ALA A 7 37.35 74.60 -57.17
C ALA A 7 35.94 74.51 -56.53
N ALA A 8 35.65 73.87 -55.39
CA ALA A 8 36.28 72.92 -54.50
C ALA A 8 35.24 72.54 -53.39
N PHE A 9 35.46 71.44 -52.66
CA PHE A 9 34.98 71.08 -51.30
C PHE A 9 33.47 71.12 -50.92
N ALA A 10 32.95 69.96 -50.50
CA ALA A 10 32.08 69.86 -49.31
C ALA A 10 32.06 68.42 -48.76
N THR A 11 32.89 68.18 -47.74
CA THR A 11 32.76 67.06 -46.80
C THR A 11 31.62 67.34 -45.82
N VAL A 12 30.68 66.42 -45.64
CA VAL A 12 29.80 66.41 -44.46
C VAL A 12 29.85 65.02 -43.82
N LEU A 13 30.53 64.97 -42.67
CA LEU A 13 30.46 63.92 -41.66
C LEU A 13 29.07 63.94 -41.03
N VAL A 14 28.34 62.83 -41.06
CA VAL A 14 27.23 62.58 -40.14
C VAL A 14 27.58 61.36 -39.29
N ALA A 15 28.28 61.62 -38.19
CA ALA A 15 28.40 60.71 -37.07
C ALA A 15 27.34 61.11 -36.04
N ALA A 16 26.31 60.29 -35.86
CA ALA A 16 25.53 60.10 -34.62
C ALA A 16 24.22 59.36 -34.91
N ALA A 17 24.31 58.06 -35.15
CA ALA A 17 23.21 57.14 -34.87
C ALA A 17 23.81 55.82 -34.38
N ILE A 18 24.62 55.93 -33.32
CA ILE A 18 24.92 54.76 -32.49
C ILE A 18 23.69 54.62 -31.61
N PRO A 19 22.87 53.56 -31.75
CA PRO A 19 21.95 53.23 -30.69
C PRO A 19 22.83 52.93 -29.48
N THR A 20 22.85 53.82 -28.51
CA THR A 20 23.40 53.49 -27.20
C THR A 20 22.60 52.30 -26.70
N ALA A 21 23.21 51.13 -26.73
CA ALA A 21 22.74 49.95 -26.02
C ALA A 21 22.90 50.18 -24.50
N ALA A 22 22.24 51.23 -24.00
CA ALA A 22 22.19 51.65 -22.61
C ALA A 22 20.74 51.79 -22.14
N SER A 23 19.81 51.20 -22.89
CA SER A 23 18.51 50.77 -22.41
C SER A 23 18.32 49.28 -22.66
N ALA A 24 19.28 48.47 -22.22
CA ALA A 24 18.92 47.18 -21.65
C ALA A 24 18.16 47.48 -20.34
N GLY A 25 16.95 48.04 -20.51
CA GLY A 25 16.03 48.18 -19.41
C GLY A 25 15.87 46.80 -18.81
N CYS A 26 16.08 46.72 -17.51
CA CYS A 26 15.78 45.56 -16.68
C CYS A 26 14.27 45.28 -16.67
N TYR A 27 13.65 45.13 -17.85
CA TYR A 27 12.27 44.69 -18.03
C TYR A 27 12.12 43.18 -17.82
N SER A 28 13.24 42.47 -17.56
CA SER A 28 13.27 41.02 -17.32
C SER A 28 13.58 40.63 -15.87
N CYS A 29 13.57 41.57 -14.92
CA CYS A 29 13.63 41.21 -13.49
C CYS A 29 12.28 40.71 -12.94
N TYR A 30 11.21 40.80 -13.75
CA TYR A 30 9.90 40.21 -13.49
C TYR A 30 9.63 39.08 -14.48
N ALA A 31 10.61 38.18 -14.68
CA ALA A 31 10.30 36.89 -15.30
C ALA A 31 9.37 36.16 -14.30
N PRO A 32 8.06 35.99 -14.62
CA PRO A 32 7.17 35.27 -13.73
C PRO A 32 7.77 33.89 -13.51
N PRO A 33 7.87 33.40 -12.26
CA PRO A 33 8.36 32.06 -12.01
C PRO A 33 7.54 31.11 -12.88
N GLN A 34 8.24 30.31 -13.69
CA GLN A 34 7.60 29.41 -14.63
C GLN A 34 6.57 28.56 -13.87
N PRO A 35 5.40 28.23 -14.46
CA PRO A 35 4.32 27.55 -13.73
C PRO A 35 4.76 26.28 -13.01
N CYS A 36 5.82 25.62 -13.50
CA CYS A 36 6.44 24.44 -12.90
C CYS A 36 7.19 24.71 -11.58
N CYS A 37 7.55 25.95 -11.27
CA CYS A 37 8.34 26.31 -10.07
C CYS A 37 7.47 26.77 -8.89
N VAL A 38 6.15 26.96 -9.10
CA VAL A 38 5.24 27.56 -8.10
C VAL A 38 4.31 26.54 -7.47
N GLN A 39 4.17 25.33 -8.05
CA GLN A 39 3.24 24.31 -7.59
C GLN A 39 3.96 22.97 -7.40
N PRO A 40 3.72 22.25 -6.28
CA PRO A 40 4.19 20.88 -6.14
C PRO A 40 3.52 19.99 -7.19
N GLN A 41 4.31 19.19 -7.90
CA GLN A 41 3.79 18.17 -8.80
C GLN A 41 3.34 16.97 -7.98
N TYR A 42 2.20 16.36 -8.31
CA TYR A 42 1.73 15.18 -7.60
C TYR A 42 2.03 13.92 -8.41
N GLU A 43 2.69 12.96 -7.79
CA GLU A 43 2.90 11.63 -8.35
C GLU A 43 1.99 10.61 -7.66
N GLN A 44 1.43 9.70 -8.45
CA GLN A 44 0.60 8.62 -7.96
C GLN A 44 1.49 7.50 -7.41
N GLN A 45 1.33 7.16 -6.14
CA GLN A 45 1.99 6.00 -5.53
C GLN A 45 0.97 4.96 -5.07
N VAL A 46 1.39 3.70 -5.08
CA VAL A 46 0.58 2.55 -4.69
C VAL A 46 1.10 1.97 -3.38
N ALA A 47 0.27 1.97 -2.34
CA ALA A 47 0.53 1.22 -1.12
C ALA A 47 -0.01 -0.22 -1.30
N PRO A 48 0.82 -1.26 -1.07
CA PRO A 48 0.39 -2.65 -1.22
C PRO A 48 -0.63 -3.04 -0.13
N ALA A 49 -1.42 -4.09 -0.42
CA ALA A 49 -2.32 -4.69 0.55
C ALA A 49 -1.54 -5.32 1.71
N GLN A 50 -2.10 -5.24 2.92
CA GLN A 50 -1.49 -5.80 4.13
C GLN A 50 -2.22 -7.06 4.55
N TYR A 51 -1.46 -8.12 4.80
CA TYR A 51 -1.97 -9.42 5.24
C TYR A 51 -1.43 -9.76 6.62
N ARG A 52 -2.21 -10.54 7.37
CA ARG A 52 -1.81 -11.08 8.67
C ARG A 52 -2.17 -12.56 8.74
N THR A 53 -1.26 -13.35 9.30
CA THR A 53 -1.53 -14.74 9.68
C THR A 53 -2.17 -14.75 11.06
N VAL A 54 -3.38 -15.31 11.15
CA VAL A 54 -4.09 -15.51 12.42
C VAL A 54 -4.11 -16.99 12.72
N GLN A 55 -3.80 -17.33 13.97
CA GLN A 55 -3.95 -18.68 14.51
C GLN A 55 -5.30 -18.78 15.20
N GLU A 56 -6.11 -19.76 14.79
CA GLU A 56 -7.43 -20.02 15.37
C GLU A 56 -7.46 -21.43 15.94
N THR A 57 -7.98 -21.57 17.16
CA THR A 57 -8.20 -22.86 17.79
C THR A 57 -9.57 -23.38 17.38
N VAL A 58 -9.57 -24.42 16.55
CA VAL A 58 -10.81 -25.02 16.01
C VAL A 58 -11.00 -26.41 16.60
N MET A 59 -12.23 -26.72 17.01
CA MET A 59 -12.61 -28.07 17.43
C MET A 59 -12.64 -28.99 16.20
N VAL A 60 -11.82 -30.03 16.19
CA VAL A 60 -11.72 -30.97 15.07
C VAL A 60 -12.54 -32.25 15.29
N SER A 61 -12.75 -32.62 16.55
CA SER A 61 -13.55 -33.78 16.94
C SER A 61 -14.32 -33.46 18.22
N PRO A 62 -15.65 -33.63 18.24
CA PRO A 62 -16.43 -33.39 19.44
C PRO A 62 -16.17 -34.48 20.49
N GLY A 63 -16.18 -34.09 21.76
CA GLY A 63 -16.15 -35.04 22.86
C GLY A 63 -17.40 -35.92 22.84
N ARG A 64 -17.27 -37.19 23.29
CA ARG A 64 -18.38 -38.13 23.34
C ARG A 64 -18.35 -38.98 24.59
N VAL A 65 -19.51 -39.51 24.95
CA VAL A 65 -19.68 -40.47 26.05
C VAL A 65 -20.20 -41.77 25.48
N ILE A 66 -19.49 -42.87 25.73
CA ILE A 66 -19.91 -44.22 25.35
C ILE A 66 -20.38 -44.95 26.61
N ALA A 67 -21.58 -45.54 26.55
CA ALA A 67 -22.13 -46.33 27.64
C ALA A 67 -21.97 -47.83 27.32
N HIS A 68 -21.20 -48.53 28.16
CA HIS A 68 -21.06 -49.98 28.09
C HIS A 68 -22.02 -50.63 29.08
N ARG A 69 -23.03 -51.33 28.56
CA ARG A 69 -24.05 -52.02 29.37
C ARG A 69 -23.70 -53.49 29.52
N THR A 70 -23.66 -53.96 30.76
CA THR A 70 -23.50 -55.40 31.06
C THR A 70 -24.84 -55.96 31.52
N PRO A 71 -25.41 -56.96 30.81
CA PRO A 71 -26.69 -57.54 31.18
C PRO A 71 -26.59 -58.39 32.46
N ALA A 72 -27.69 -58.49 33.19
CA ALA A 72 -27.80 -59.37 34.34
C ALA A 72 -27.68 -60.86 33.93
N GLN A 73 -27.02 -61.64 34.78
CA GLN A 73 -26.86 -63.09 34.58
C GLN A 73 -27.67 -63.86 35.63
N TYR A 74 -28.46 -64.82 35.15
CA TYR A 74 -29.32 -65.66 35.98
C TYR A 74 -28.90 -67.12 35.87
N ARG A 75 -28.94 -67.84 37.00
CA ARG A 75 -28.69 -69.28 37.04
C ARG A 75 -29.74 -69.96 37.92
N THR A 76 -30.22 -71.11 37.45
CA THR A 76 -31.09 -71.99 38.23
C THR A 76 -30.21 -72.97 39.02
N VAL A 77 -30.39 -73.03 40.33
CA VAL A 77 -29.74 -74.03 41.22
C VAL A 77 -30.70 -75.19 41.50
N MET A 78 -30.18 -76.34 41.95
CA MET A 78 -30.94 -77.61 42.07
C MET A 78 -32.10 -77.60 43.10
N VAL A 79 -32.31 -76.48 43.78
CA VAL A 79 -33.56 -76.14 44.46
C VAL A 79 -34.21 -75.07 43.59
N PRO A 80 -35.46 -75.19 43.11
CA PRO A 80 -36.06 -74.32 42.09
C PRO A 80 -36.21 -72.87 42.57
N ARG A 81 -35.10 -72.15 42.60
CA ARG A 81 -34.95 -70.77 43.02
C ARG A 81 -33.99 -70.09 42.06
N THR A 82 -34.48 -69.10 41.34
CA THR A 82 -33.64 -68.21 40.53
C THR A 82 -32.91 -67.28 41.47
N VAL A 83 -31.58 -67.26 41.39
CA VAL A 83 -30.74 -66.36 42.17
C VAL A 83 -30.01 -65.43 41.20
N MET A 84 -30.04 -64.13 41.49
CA MET A 84 -29.26 -63.13 40.78
C MET A 84 -27.78 -63.38 41.07
N VAL A 85 -26.99 -63.63 40.02
CA VAL A 85 -25.56 -63.97 40.16
C VAL A 85 -24.68 -62.73 40.03
N ALA A 86 -25.12 -61.76 39.22
CA ALA A 86 -24.50 -60.46 39.09
C ALA A 86 -25.58 -59.40 38.80
N PRO A 87 -25.53 -58.22 39.46
CA PRO A 87 -26.43 -57.12 39.12
C PRO A 87 -26.08 -56.55 37.75
N GLU A 88 -27.05 -55.88 37.13
CA GLU A 88 -26.81 -55.07 35.93
C GLU A 88 -25.92 -53.87 36.24
N GLY A 89 -25.12 -53.46 35.26
CA GLY A 89 -24.18 -52.35 35.43
C GLY A 89 -23.98 -51.57 34.15
N VAL A 90 -23.71 -50.28 34.30
CA VAL A 90 -23.35 -49.37 33.22
C VAL A 90 -22.01 -48.72 33.55
N ALA A 91 -21.04 -48.89 32.66
CA ALA A 91 -19.78 -48.16 32.70
C ALA A 91 -19.79 -47.03 31.67
N TYR A 92 -19.32 -45.86 32.06
CA TYR A 92 -19.24 -44.69 31.19
C TYR A 92 -17.79 -44.41 30.81
N GLU A 93 -17.49 -44.44 29.52
CA GLU A 93 -16.23 -43.99 28.98
C GLU A 93 -16.42 -42.58 28.40
N ARG A 94 -15.56 -41.64 28.81
CA ARG A 94 -15.60 -40.24 28.36
C ARG A 94 -14.38 -39.97 27.48
N THR A 95 -14.61 -39.57 26.25
CA THR A 95 -13.57 -39.07 25.35
C THR A 95 -13.64 -37.55 25.30
N ALA A 96 -12.53 -36.88 25.58
CA ALA A 96 -12.43 -35.42 25.51
C ALA A 96 -12.52 -34.91 24.06
N PRO A 97 -12.98 -33.66 23.82
CA PRO A 97 -12.89 -33.04 22.51
C PRO A 97 -11.43 -32.81 22.11
N GLU A 98 -11.16 -32.92 20.81
CA GLU A 98 -9.84 -32.63 20.24
C GLU A 98 -9.86 -31.26 19.56
N TYR A 99 -8.81 -30.49 19.82
CA TYR A 99 -8.61 -29.15 19.26
C TYR A 99 -7.31 -29.11 18.45
N ALA A 100 -7.35 -28.37 17.34
CA ALA A 100 -6.17 -28.11 16.53
C ALA A 100 -6.06 -26.62 16.21
N THR A 101 -4.82 -26.16 16.01
CA THR A 101 -4.54 -24.80 15.54
C THR A 101 -4.59 -24.80 14.02
N GLN A 102 -5.42 -23.93 13.46
CA GLN A 102 -5.44 -23.65 12.03
C GLN A 102 -4.88 -22.26 11.76
N GLU A 103 -4.07 -22.15 10.70
CA GLU A 103 -3.56 -20.87 10.23
C GLU A 103 -4.45 -20.36 9.08
N ARG A 104 -4.89 -19.12 9.20
CA ARG A 104 -5.64 -18.43 8.15
C ARG A 104 -5.00 -17.08 7.86
N VAL A 105 -4.78 -16.82 6.57
CA VAL A 105 -4.30 -15.52 6.08
C VAL A 105 -5.50 -14.63 5.82
N GLU A 106 -5.53 -13.47 6.46
CA GLU A 106 -6.59 -12.48 6.29
C GLU A 106 -6.01 -11.13 5.85
N MET A 107 -6.72 -10.45 4.94
CA MET A 107 -6.38 -9.10 4.50
C MET A 107 -6.84 -8.09 5.55
N VAL A 108 -5.90 -7.33 6.10
CA VAL A 108 -6.16 -6.35 7.17
C VAL A 108 -6.34 -4.94 6.60
N ALA A 109 -5.70 -4.65 5.46
CA ALA A 109 -5.89 -3.39 4.75
C ALA A 109 -5.82 -3.62 3.23
N PRO A 110 -6.78 -3.08 2.46
CA PRO A 110 -6.73 -3.16 1.01
C PRO A 110 -5.60 -2.28 0.45
N ALA A 111 -5.15 -2.61 -0.76
CA ALA A 111 -4.24 -1.74 -1.50
C ALA A 111 -4.92 -0.40 -1.78
N ARG A 112 -4.16 0.69 -1.69
CA ARG A 112 -4.68 2.03 -1.96
C ARG A 112 -3.70 2.86 -2.77
N THR A 113 -4.28 3.73 -3.57
CA THR A 113 -3.56 4.70 -4.37
C THR A 113 -3.64 6.06 -3.70
N TYR A 114 -2.52 6.76 -3.59
CA TYR A 114 -2.48 8.12 -3.03
C TYR A 114 -1.49 9.00 -3.80
N TYR A 115 -1.70 10.32 -3.73
CA TYR A 115 -0.86 11.31 -4.40
C TYR A 115 0.15 11.89 -3.42
N VAL A 116 1.42 11.95 -3.84
CA VAL A 116 2.53 12.50 -3.04
C VAL A 116 3.12 13.71 -3.77
N PRO A 117 3.39 14.83 -3.07
CA PRO A 117 4.09 15.95 -3.67
C PRO A 117 5.54 15.56 -3.98
N VAL A 118 5.97 15.80 -5.22
CA VAL A 118 7.33 15.60 -5.70
C VAL A 118 7.93 16.97 -5.99
N ALA A 119 9.21 17.11 -5.65
CA ALA A 119 9.95 18.33 -5.94
C ALA A 119 9.98 18.57 -7.46
N PRO A 120 9.63 19.78 -7.94
CA PRO A 120 9.71 20.09 -9.35
C PRO A 120 11.17 20.05 -9.81
N ARG A 121 11.39 19.51 -11.01
CA ARG A 121 12.73 19.53 -11.64
C ARG A 121 12.95 20.89 -12.30
N CYS A 122 13.42 21.86 -11.54
CA CYS A 122 13.84 23.16 -12.07
C CYS A 122 15.25 23.01 -12.69
N SER A 123 15.35 22.43 -13.88
CA SER A 123 16.65 22.27 -14.56
C SER A 123 17.09 23.47 -15.40
N THR A 124 16.44 24.64 -15.28
CA THR A 124 16.63 25.77 -16.20
C THR A 124 16.93 27.12 -15.54
N CYS A 125 17.23 27.17 -14.24
CA CYS A 125 17.92 28.34 -13.69
C CYS A 125 19.43 28.15 -13.90
N GLY A 126 19.86 28.29 -15.15
CA GLY A 126 21.26 28.34 -15.54
C GLY A 126 21.91 29.65 -15.06
N TYR A 127 23.22 29.55 -14.81
CA TYR A 127 24.18 30.61 -14.49
C TYR A 127 23.95 31.96 -15.19
#